data_AF-A0AB34JHC0-F1
#
_entry.id   AF-A0AB34JHC0-F1
#
_cell.length_a   1.000
_cell.length_b   1.000
_cell.length_c   1.000
_cell.angle_alpha   90.00
_cell.angle_beta   90.00
_cell.angle_gamma   90.00
#
_symmetry.space_group_name_H-M   'P 1'
#
loop_
_entity.id
_entity.type
_entity.pdbx_description
1 polymer ?
#
loop_
_entity_poly.entity_id
_entity_poly.type
_entity_poly.pdbx_seq_one_letter_code
_entity_poly.pdbx_strand_id
1 'polypeptide(L)'
;MKPLRHGTLSKLALPSSRLLPSRPPRMPSLRGHLAPRRYMLLCGLAAGSNLLAPSPAAAYFRLNSPTDSPSPDNIFGKILRGEAPAEVLEDDDDELFSFRDKNPAAPIHYLVIPRRFVRDAAELTPHDDVLVRKMAEKARYLVRSSVADSFDESELVLGFHWPPWYSVPWLHLHAIYPYSKMKRRYKYTSLSFKSPEWVVNRLAEQRAGKHARGVWW
;
A
#
# COMPACT_ATOMS: atom_id res chain seq x y z
N MET A 1 -14.10 11.03 71.13
CA MET A 1 -13.08 11.79 71.88
C MET A 1 -11.74 11.62 71.19
N LYS A 2 -11.13 12.72 70.70
CA LYS A 2 -9.69 12.81 70.39
C LYS A 2 -8.90 13.01 71.71
N PRO A 3 -7.57 12.86 71.69
CA PRO A 3 -6.79 14.09 71.63
C PRO A 3 -5.63 14.08 70.63
N LEU A 4 -5.41 15.28 70.07
CA LEU A 4 -4.17 15.77 69.45
C LEU A 4 -3.25 16.30 70.55
N ARG A 5 -1.91 16.20 70.40
CA ARG A 5 -0.99 17.31 70.73
C ARG A 5 0.26 17.30 69.85
N HIS A 6 0.65 18.53 69.54
CA HIS A 6 1.72 19.03 68.67
C HIS A 6 3.06 19.21 69.41
N GLY A 7 4.12 19.32 68.61
CA GLY A 7 5.23 20.28 68.82
C GLY A 7 6.62 19.63 68.87
N THR A 8 7.73 20.22 68.43
CA THR A 8 8.04 21.49 67.72
C THR A 8 9.50 21.41 67.23
N LEU A 9 9.76 22.09 66.10
CA LEU A 9 10.99 22.55 65.43
C LEU A 9 12.37 22.52 66.16
N SER A 10 13.44 22.23 65.39
CA SER A 10 14.55 23.20 65.18
C SER A 10 15.61 22.78 64.13
N LYS A 11 15.89 23.74 63.24
CA LYS A 11 17.18 24.23 62.72
C LYS A 11 18.10 23.40 61.80
N LEU A 12 18.19 23.91 60.56
CA LEU A 12 19.37 24.27 59.75
C LEU A 12 20.73 23.59 60.03
N ALA A 13 21.28 22.97 58.98
CA ALA A 13 22.66 23.17 58.53
C ALA A 13 22.86 22.65 57.08
N LEU A 14 23.22 23.55 56.16
CA LEU A 14 23.93 23.23 54.91
C LEU A 14 25.39 22.92 55.26
N PRO A 15 26.11 22.07 54.49
CA PRO A 15 27.05 22.70 53.56
C PRO A 15 27.39 21.91 52.28
N SER A 16 27.91 22.70 51.34
CA SER A 16 29.02 22.37 50.43
C SER A 16 28.73 21.56 49.16
N SER A 17 28.48 22.32 48.10
CA SER A 17 29.13 22.22 46.78
C SER A 17 29.90 20.93 46.47
N ARG A 18 29.36 20.13 45.55
CA ARG A 18 30.17 19.39 44.58
C ARG A 18 29.86 19.89 43.19
N LEU A 19 30.89 20.50 42.62
CA LEU A 19 31.01 20.98 41.25
C LEU A 19 30.66 19.83 40.30
N LEU A 20 29.63 20.02 39.49
CA LEU A 20 29.39 19.18 38.31
C LEU A 20 30.43 19.57 37.24
N PRO A 21 31.10 18.59 36.60
CA PRO A 21 32.06 18.88 35.55
C PRO A 21 31.38 19.53 34.35
N SER A 22 32.10 20.50 33.80
CA SER A 22 31.75 21.36 32.68
C SER A 22 31.35 20.57 31.43
N ARG A 23 30.32 21.12 30.78
CA ARG A 23 29.81 20.76 29.45
C ARG A 23 30.97 20.67 28.44
N PRO A 24 31.07 19.60 27.63
CA PRO A 24 32.13 19.49 26.62
C PRO A 24 31.97 20.56 25.52
N PRO A 25 33.07 20.97 24.88
CA PRO A 25 33.09 22.07 23.92
C PRO A 25 32.27 21.76 22.66
N ARG A 26 31.56 22.80 22.21
CA ARG A 26 30.79 22.82 20.96
C ARG A 26 31.77 22.73 19.79
N MET A 27 31.75 21.61 19.07
CA MET A 27 32.54 21.38 17.86
C MET A 27 32.17 22.40 16.75
N PRO A 28 33.15 22.86 15.96
CA PRO A 28 32.89 23.79 14.87
C PRO A 28 32.16 23.12 13.70
N SER A 29 31.20 23.87 13.16
CA SER A 29 30.52 23.62 11.89
C SER A 29 31.53 23.43 10.76
N LEU A 30 31.62 22.21 10.23
CA LEU A 30 32.25 21.93 8.96
C LEU A 30 31.16 21.82 7.89
N ARG A 31 31.09 22.86 7.05
CA ARG A 31 30.52 22.76 5.72
C ARG A 31 31.27 21.66 4.95
N GLY A 32 30.53 20.70 4.43
CA GLY A 32 31.01 19.69 3.50
C GLY A 32 29.84 19.20 2.67
N HIS A 33 29.87 19.56 1.39
CA HIS A 33 28.89 19.20 0.37
C HIS A 33 28.56 17.71 0.34
N LEU A 34 27.29 17.39 0.07
CA LEU A 34 26.85 16.33 -0.83
C LEU A 34 25.37 16.58 -1.16
N ALA A 35 25.15 17.40 -2.19
CA ALA A 35 23.86 17.52 -2.85
C ALA A 35 23.47 16.15 -3.45
N PRO A 36 22.17 15.81 -3.52
CA PRO A 36 21.73 14.58 -4.16
C PRO A 36 22.20 14.56 -5.61
N ARG A 37 22.85 13.46 -5.99
CA ARG A 37 23.36 13.17 -7.34
C ARG A 37 22.25 13.37 -8.36
N ARG A 38 22.22 14.55 -8.98
CA ARG A 38 21.54 14.78 -10.26
C ARG A 38 22.32 13.99 -11.29
N TYR A 39 21.74 12.92 -11.83
CA TYR A 39 22.22 12.34 -13.07
C TYR A 39 22.04 13.39 -14.17
N MET A 40 23.09 14.17 -14.41
CA MET A 40 23.21 15.04 -15.57
C MET A 40 23.65 14.13 -16.72
N LEU A 41 22.68 13.67 -17.51
CA LEU A 41 22.97 12.95 -18.74
C LEU A 41 23.62 13.96 -19.72
N LEU A 42 24.89 13.74 -20.04
CA LEU A 42 25.54 14.40 -21.17
C LEU A 42 24.80 13.95 -22.45
N CYS A 43 23.95 14.82 -22.97
CA CYS A 43 23.51 14.74 -24.36
C CYS A 43 24.59 15.42 -25.22
N GLY A 44 25.45 14.60 -25.83
CA GLY A 44 26.24 15.02 -26.97
C GLY A 44 25.30 15.42 -28.11
N LEU A 45 25.60 16.54 -28.76
CA LEU A 45 24.88 17.02 -29.93
C LEU A 45 24.92 15.97 -31.05
N ALA A 46 23.77 15.39 -31.36
CA ALA A 46 23.45 14.90 -32.69
C ALA A 46 22.20 15.64 -33.16
N ALA A 47 22.38 16.44 -34.19
CA ALA A 47 21.35 17.23 -34.82
C ALA A 47 20.26 16.32 -35.43
N GLY A 48 19.01 16.78 -35.34
CA GLY A 48 17.93 16.37 -36.24
C GLY A 48 17.23 15.06 -35.89
N SER A 49 16.28 15.14 -34.96
CA SER A 49 15.02 14.38 -34.98
C SER A 49 14.10 14.94 -33.91
N ASN A 50 12.87 15.26 -34.29
CA ASN A 50 11.83 15.82 -33.43
C ASN A 50 11.43 14.75 -32.39
N LEU A 51 12.10 14.73 -31.23
CA LEU A 51 11.77 13.82 -30.13
C LEU A 51 10.54 14.38 -29.40
N LEU A 52 9.36 14.01 -29.91
CA LEU A 52 8.14 14.05 -29.12
C LEU A 52 8.35 13.11 -27.94
N ALA A 53 8.35 13.63 -26.72
CA ALA A 53 8.35 12.80 -25.52
C ALA A 53 7.19 11.79 -25.64
N PRO A 54 7.41 10.48 -25.39
CA PRO A 54 6.33 9.51 -25.50
C PRO A 54 5.18 9.94 -24.58
N SER A 55 3.97 9.92 -25.12
CA SER A 55 2.74 10.05 -24.34
C SER A 55 2.79 9.05 -23.17
N PRO A 56 2.25 9.37 -21.97
CA PRO A 56 2.16 8.44 -20.84
C PRO A 56 1.58 7.07 -21.23
N ALA A 57 0.80 6.99 -22.31
CA ALA A 57 0.27 5.76 -22.89
C ALA A 57 1.34 4.76 -23.40
N ALA A 58 2.54 5.23 -23.78
CA ALA A 58 3.59 4.38 -24.36
C ALA A 58 4.50 3.71 -23.32
N ALA A 59 4.38 4.05 -22.03
CA ALA A 59 5.23 3.52 -20.97
C ALA A 59 4.74 2.18 -20.37
N TYR A 60 3.52 1.74 -20.69
CA TYR A 60 2.89 0.56 -20.06
C TYR A 60 3.33 -0.80 -20.61
N PHE A 61 4.17 -0.81 -21.65
CA PHE A 61 4.62 -2.04 -22.28
C PHE A 61 5.88 -2.61 -21.61
N ARG A 62 5.69 -3.19 -20.42
CA ARG A 62 6.55 -4.30 -19.97
C ARG A 62 5.71 -5.56 -19.77
N LEU A 63 4.92 -5.91 -20.78
CA LEU A 63 4.49 -7.30 -20.95
C LEU A 63 5.64 -8.01 -21.66
N ASN A 64 6.31 -8.93 -20.97
CA ASN A 64 7.18 -9.90 -21.63
C ASN A 64 6.30 -10.74 -22.57
N SER A 65 6.32 -10.36 -23.85
CA SER A 65 5.73 -11.05 -25.01
C SER A 65 4.18 -11.01 -25.13
N PRO A 66 3.62 -10.69 -26.31
CA PRO A 66 2.16 -10.66 -26.55
C PRO A 66 1.54 -12.05 -26.76
N THR A 67 2.28 -13.13 -26.55
CA THR A 67 1.88 -14.49 -26.92
C THR A 67 2.23 -15.44 -25.78
N ASP A 68 1.29 -15.62 -24.85
CA ASP A 68 1.00 -16.88 -24.12
C ASP A 68 0.19 -16.59 -22.86
N SER A 69 -1.10 -16.25 -23.03
CA SER A 69 -2.21 -16.51 -22.10
C SER A 69 -3.49 -15.88 -22.66
N PRO A 70 -4.67 -16.53 -22.54
CA PRO A 70 -5.94 -15.93 -22.94
C PRO A 70 -6.31 -14.84 -21.91
N SER A 71 -5.67 -13.67 -21.99
CA SER A 71 -6.08 -12.54 -21.16
C SER A 71 -7.53 -12.22 -21.53
N PRO A 72 -8.50 -12.32 -20.61
CA PRO A 72 -9.89 -12.07 -20.96
C PRO A 72 -10.05 -10.66 -21.51
N ASP A 73 -10.91 -10.51 -22.51
CA ASP A 73 -11.21 -9.23 -23.12
C ASP A 73 -12.09 -8.37 -22.20
N ASN A 74 -11.49 -7.89 -21.10
CA ASN A 74 -12.11 -6.98 -20.15
C ASN A 74 -11.28 -5.70 -20.00
N ILE A 75 -11.84 -4.74 -19.26
CA ILE A 75 -11.23 -3.42 -19.11
C ILE A 75 -9.82 -3.46 -18.49
N PHE A 76 -9.53 -4.38 -17.57
CA PHE A 76 -8.19 -4.47 -16.97
C PHE A 76 -7.17 -5.10 -17.92
N GLY A 77 -7.57 -6.11 -18.70
CA GLY A 77 -6.75 -6.63 -19.80
C GLY A 77 -6.41 -5.53 -20.82
N LYS A 78 -7.39 -4.70 -21.19
CA LYS A 78 -7.18 -3.54 -22.08
C LYS A 78 -6.23 -2.50 -21.47
N ILE A 79 -6.36 -2.21 -20.18
CA ILE A 79 -5.44 -1.29 -19.47
C ILE A 79 -4.00 -1.83 -19.51
N LEU A 80 -3.80 -3.12 -19.20
CA LEU A 80 -2.47 -3.75 -19.22
C LEU A 80 -1.82 -3.75 -20.62
N ARG A 81 -2.63 -3.83 -21.68
CA ARG A 81 -2.18 -3.73 -23.08
C ARG A 81 -2.08 -2.29 -23.60
N GLY A 82 -2.37 -1.28 -22.78
CA GLY A 82 -2.39 0.13 -23.20
C GLY A 82 -3.53 0.49 -24.16
N GLU A 83 -4.54 -0.38 -24.30
CA GLU A 83 -5.72 -0.20 -25.16
C GLU A 83 -6.84 0.61 -24.48
N ALA A 84 -6.73 0.82 -23.17
CA ALA A 84 -7.66 1.63 -22.39
C ALA A 84 -6.91 2.54 -21.40
N PRO A 85 -7.42 3.76 -21.13
CA PRO A 85 -6.75 4.70 -20.24
C PRO A 85 -6.87 4.28 -18.77
N ALA A 86 -5.80 4.48 -18.02
CA ALA A 86 -5.77 4.39 -16.55
C ALA A 86 -4.81 5.44 -15.99
N GLU A 87 -5.12 5.97 -14.81
CA GLU A 87 -4.16 6.80 -14.07
C GLU A 87 -3.27 5.89 -13.22
N VAL A 88 -2.12 5.53 -13.79
CA VAL A 88 -1.16 4.61 -13.16
C VAL A 88 -0.39 5.32 -12.05
N LEU A 89 -0.22 4.60 -10.94
CA LEU A 89 0.43 5.15 -9.74
C LEU A 89 1.94 4.93 -9.80
N GLU A 90 2.35 3.66 -9.97
CA GLU A 90 3.73 3.22 -10.15
C GLU A 90 3.71 1.92 -10.98
N ASP A 91 4.66 1.80 -11.90
CA ASP A 91 4.77 0.67 -12.84
C ASP A 91 6.18 0.08 -12.86
N ASP A 92 6.75 -0.11 -11.66
CA ASP A 92 8.10 -0.64 -11.44
C ASP A 92 8.12 -2.12 -11.04
N ASP A 93 6.94 -2.74 -10.91
CA ASP A 93 6.76 -4.13 -10.50
C ASP A 93 6.42 -5.02 -11.72
N ASP A 94 7.19 -6.09 -11.91
CA ASP A 94 6.98 -7.04 -13.01
C ASP A 94 5.80 -8.00 -12.75
N GLU A 95 5.31 -8.12 -11.50
CA GLU A 95 4.22 -9.03 -11.10
C GLU A 95 2.90 -8.28 -10.88
N LEU A 96 2.95 -7.06 -10.36
CA LEU A 96 1.78 -6.25 -10.00
C LEU A 96 1.64 -5.00 -10.86
N PHE A 97 0.40 -4.53 -11.00
CA PHE A 97 0.06 -3.30 -11.69
C PHE A 97 -0.94 -2.49 -10.85
N SER A 98 -0.70 -1.19 -10.70
CA SER A 98 -1.46 -0.36 -9.75
C SER A 98 -1.92 0.96 -10.37
N PHE A 99 -3.21 1.27 -10.24
CA PHE A 99 -3.83 2.43 -10.87
C PHE A 99 -5.01 2.95 -10.04
N ARG A 100 -5.45 4.18 -10.32
CA ARG A 100 -6.63 4.76 -9.65
C ARG A 100 -7.93 4.15 -10.18
N ASP A 101 -8.85 3.87 -9.28
CA ASP A 101 -10.22 3.46 -9.63
C ASP A 101 -10.93 4.63 -10.35
N LYS A 102 -11.56 4.35 -11.49
CA LYS A 102 -12.32 5.34 -12.28
C LYS A 102 -13.54 5.91 -11.54
N ASN A 103 -14.08 5.17 -10.59
CA ASN A 103 -15.26 5.48 -9.80
C ASN A 103 -14.95 5.46 -8.29
N PRO A 104 -14.10 6.40 -7.81
CA PRO A 104 -13.57 6.36 -6.46
C PRO A 104 -14.66 6.39 -5.38
N ALA A 105 -14.53 5.54 -4.36
CA ALA A 105 -15.42 5.51 -3.20
C ALA A 105 -14.99 6.49 -2.11
N ALA A 106 -13.70 6.87 -2.08
CA ALA A 106 -13.11 7.86 -1.18
C ALA A 106 -12.07 8.70 -1.97
N PRO A 107 -11.50 9.77 -1.40
CA PRO A 107 -10.46 10.56 -2.07
C PRO A 107 -9.31 9.75 -2.67
N ILE A 108 -8.90 8.68 -1.97
CA ILE A 108 -7.99 7.66 -2.49
C ILE A 108 -8.81 6.38 -2.68
N HIS A 109 -8.82 5.89 -3.92
CA HIS A 109 -9.33 4.58 -4.26
C HIS A 109 -8.41 3.99 -5.33
N TYR A 110 -7.50 3.13 -4.92
CA TYR A 110 -6.54 2.47 -5.79
C TYR A 110 -6.92 1.02 -6.00
N LEU A 111 -6.55 0.51 -7.17
CA LEU A 111 -6.66 -0.89 -7.53
C LEU A 111 -5.25 -1.44 -7.73
N VAL A 112 -4.95 -2.55 -7.04
CA VAL A 112 -3.74 -3.35 -7.28
C VAL A 112 -4.18 -4.67 -7.90
N ILE A 113 -3.64 -5.01 -9.08
CA ILE A 113 -3.95 -6.24 -9.81
C ILE A 113 -2.66 -7.01 -10.11
N PRO A 114 -2.68 -8.36 -10.15
CA PRO A 114 -1.59 -9.10 -10.76
C PRO A 114 -1.62 -8.91 -12.29
N ARG A 115 -0.44 -8.93 -12.91
CA ARG A 115 -0.33 -8.99 -14.39
C ARG A 115 -0.79 -10.32 -14.96
N ARG A 116 -0.60 -11.42 -14.21
CA ARG A 116 -1.19 -12.72 -14.57
C ARG A 116 -2.70 -12.68 -14.36
N PHE A 117 -3.45 -13.34 -15.24
CA PHE A 117 -4.89 -13.42 -15.08
C PHE A 117 -5.29 -14.36 -13.93
N VAL A 118 -6.13 -13.85 -13.03
CA VAL A 118 -6.91 -14.60 -12.03
C VAL A 118 -8.28 -13.95 -12.04
N ARG A 119 -9.40 -14.71 -12.11
CA ARG A 119 -10.71 -14.06 -12.27
C ARG A 119 -11.11 -13.24 -11.06
N ASP A 120 -10.96 -13.78 -9.87
CA ASP A 120 -11.40 -13.18 -8.62
C ASP A 120 -10.72 -13.84 -7.41
N ALA A 121 -10.94 -13.30 -6.21
CA ALA A 121 -10.29 -13.81 -4.99
C ALA A 121 -10.77 -15.21 -4.57
N ALA A 122 -11.90 -15.71 -5.09
CA ALA A 122 -12.38 -17.04 -4.78
C ALA A 122 -11.59 -18.12 -5.53
N GLU A 123 -11.09 -17.80 -6.73
CA GLU A 123 -10.23 -18.68 -7.55
C GLU A 123 -8.79 -18.80 -7.04
N LEU A 124 -8.37 -17.97 -6.08
CA LEU A 124 -7.06 -18.11 -5.46
C LEU A 124 -6.91 -19.48 -4.79
N THR A 125 -5.75 -20.08 -4.96
CA THR A 125 -5.33 -21.38 -4.45
C THR A 125 -4.41 -21.21 -3.24
N PRO A 126 -4.16 -22.27 -2.46
CA PRO A 126 -3.22 -22.21 -1.35
C PRO A 126 -1.83 -21.66 -1.70
N HIS A 127 -1.38 -21.75 -2.96
CA HIS A 127 -0.07 -21.26 -3.40
C HIS A 127 -0.03 -19.73 -3.60
N ASP A 128 -1.18 -19.06 -3.56
CA ASP A 128 -1.30 -17.63 -3.88
C ASP A 128 -1.25 -16.73 -2.64
N ASP A 129 -0.97 -17.26 -1.44
CA ASP A 129 -0.93 -16.46 -0.21
C ASP A 129 0.14 -15.36 -0.26
N VAL A 130 1.29 -15.67 -0.88
CA VAL A 130 2.37 -14.70 -1.12
C VAL A 130 1.90 -13.56 -2.02
N LEU A 131 1.15 -13.86 -3.09
CA LEU A 131 0.59 -12.84 -3.97
C LEU A 131 -0.35 -11.90 -3.21
N VAL A 132 -1.27 -12.45 -2.41
CA VAL A 132 -2.23 -11.64 -1.64
C VAL A 132 -1.52 -10.71 -0.67
N ARG A 133 -0.47 -11.18 0.01
CA ARG A 133 0.35 -10.35 0.92
C ARG A 133 1.08 -9.25 0.16
N LYS A 134 1.73 -9.58 -0.96
CA LYS A 134 2.40 -8.58 -1.83
C LYS A 134 1.44 -7.49 -2.30
N MET A 135 0.23 -7.87 -2.74
CA MET A 135 -0.79 -6.91 -3.15
C MET A 135 -1.17 -5.96 -2.00
N ALA A 136 -1.36 -6.50 -0.79
CA ALA A 136 -1.69 -5.70 0.40
C ALA A 136 -0.55 -4.77 0.81
N GLU A 137 0.70 -5.23 0.72
CA GLU A 137 1.90 -4.43 0.99
C GLU A 137 2.05 -3.29 -0.03
N LYS A 138 1.92 -3.56 -1.33
CA LYS A 138 1.95 -2.52 -2.38
C LYS A 138 0.82 -1.52 -2.21
N ALA A 139 -0.41 -1.98 -1.92
CA ALA A 139 -1.54 -1.11 -1.65
C ALA A 139 -1.29 -0.16 -0.46
N ARG A 140 -0.83 -0.69 0.67
CA ARG A 140 -0.49 0.10 1.87
C ARG A 140 0.62 1.10 1.57
N TYR A 141 1.66 0.67 0.86
CA TYR A 141 2.75 1.54 0.43
C TYR A 141 2.24 2.71 -0.40
N LEU A 142 1.46 2.45 -1.45
CA LEU A 142 0.92 3.48 -2.34
C LEU A 142 0.05 4.51 -1.59
N VAL A 143 -0.83 4.05 -0.70
CA VAL A 143 -1.65 4.97 0.10
C VAL A 143 -0.76 5.81 1.01
N ARG A 144 0.14 5.19 1.78
CA ARG A 144 1.05 5.89 2.70
C ARG A 144 1.92 6.93 1.97
N SER A 145 2.50 6.57 0.83
CA SER A 145 3.30 7.48 0.01
C SER A 145 2.49 8.67 -0.52
N SER A 146 1.18 8.50 -0.74
CA SER A 146 0.31 9.57 -1.23
C SER A 146 -0.18 10.55 -0.16
N VAL A 147 -0.08 10.19 1.13
CA VAL A 147 -0.59 11.03 2.25
C VAL A 147 0.49 11.39 3.28
N ALA A 148 1.74 10.95 3.09
CA ALA A 148 2.90 11.27 3.92
C ALA A 148 2.63 11.11 5.43
N ASP A 149 2.96 12.11 6.25
CA ASP A 149 2.83 12.09 7.71
C ASP A 149 1.37 12.03 8.21
N SER A 150 0.38 12.21 7.32
CA SER A 150 -1.04 12.14 7.67
C SER A 150 -1.66 10.74 7.52
N PHE A 151 -0.83 9.72 7.30
CA PHE A 151 -1.28 8.34 7.19
C PHE A 151 -1.78 7.79 8.53
N ASP A 152 -3.05 7.38 8.57
CA ASP A 152 -3.66 6.66 9.69
C ASP A 152 -4.07 5.25 9.23
N GLU A 153 -3.40 4.21 9.73
CA GLU A 153 -3.68 2.83 9.34
C GLU A 153 -5.14 2.42 9.65
N SER A 154 -5.78 3.02 10.66
CA SER A 154 -7.17 2.72 11.01
C SER A 154 -8.18 3.23 9.98
N GLU A 155 -7.79 4.18 9.14
CA GLU A 155 -8.58 4.74 8.06
C GLU A 155 -8.34 4.03 6.72
N LEU A 156 -7.40 3.08 6.66
CA LEU A 156 -7.11 2.28 5.47
C LEU A 156 -8.05 1.07 5.38
N VAL A 157 -8.79 0.99 4.28
CA VAL A 157 -9.62 -0.18 3.96
C VAL A 157 -9.01 -0.93 2.78
N LEU A 158 -8.61 -2.17 3.03
CA LEU A 158 -8.13 -3.12 2.03
C LEU A 158 -9.13 -4.26 1.85
N GLY A 159 -9.37 -4.67 0.61
CA GLY A 159 -10.09 -5.91 0.38
C GLY A 159 -10.47 -6.20 -1.07
N PHE A 160 -11.00 -7.40 -1.26
CA PHE A 160 -11.43 -7.95 -2.53
C PHE A 160 -12.95 -8.06 -2.54
N HIS A 161 -13.57 -7.67 -3.64
CA HIS A 161 -14.97 -8.01 -3.88
C HIS A 161 -15.14 -9.53 -4.00
N TRP A 162 -16.15 -10.08 -3.32
CA TRP A 162 -16.42 -11.52 -3.26
C TRP A 162 -17.59 -11.91 -4.18
N PRO A 163 -17.45 -12.98 -5.00
CA PRO A 163 -18.54 -13.47 -5.84
C PRO A 163 -19.85 -13.71 -5.07
N PRO A 164 -21.02 -13.45 -5.69
CA PRO A 164 -21.22 -12.97 -7.06
C PRO A 164 -21.08 -11.44 -7.24
N TRP A 165 -20.69 -10.69 -6.22
CA TRP A 165 -20.70 -9.22 -6.24
C TRP A 165 -19.34 -8.61 -6.58
N TYR A 166 -18.93 -8.71 -7.84
CA TYR A 166 -17.75 -8.03 -8.38
C TYR A 166 -18.09 -7.34 -9.71
N SER A 167 -17.33 -6.31 -10.08
CA SER A 167 -17.57 -5.51 -11.29
C SER A 167 -16.78 -5.99 -12.50
N VAL A 168 -15.49 -6.29 -12.30
CA VAL A 168 -14.57 -6.70 -13.37
C VAL A 168 -14.01 -8.08 -13.01
N PRO A 169 -14.14 -9.09 -13.91
CA PRO A 169 -13.60 -10.43 -13.68
C PRO A 169 -12.08 -10.43 -13.92
N TRP A 170 -11.35 -9.85 -12.99
CA TRP A 170 -9.90 -9.89 -12.86
C TRP A 170 -9.57 -9.56 -11.41
N LEU A 171 -8.73 -10.35 -10.73
CA LEU A 171 -8.40 -10.15 -9.33
C LEU A 171 -7.90 -8.72 -9.06
N HIS A 172 -8.58 -7.99 -8.19
CA HIS A 172 -8.18 -6.64 -7.83
C HIS A 172 -8.38 -6.41 -6.34
N LEU A 173 -7.33 -5.92 -5.70
CA LEU A 173 -7.38 -5.43 -4.34
C LEU A 173 -7.76 -3.95 -4.37
N HIS A 174 -8.85 -3.61 -3.69
CA HIS A 174 -9.20 -2.22 -3.43
C HIS A 174 -8.40 -1.69 -2.25
N ALA A 175 -7.80 -0.52 -2.42
CA ALA A 175 -7.23 0.29 -1.34
C ALA A 175 -8.00 1.61 -1.25
N ILE A 176 -8.76 1.79 -0.18
CA ILE A 176 -9.68 2.91 0.00
C ILE A 176 -9.25 3.73 1.21
N TYR A 177 -9.09 5.03 1.04
CA TYR A 177 -8.63 5.92 2.09
C TYR A 177 -9.15 7.37 1.90
N PRO A 178 -9.43 8.11 3.00
CA PRO A 178 -9.66 7.61 4.34
C PRO A 178 -11.10 7.06 4.50
N TYR A 179 -11.30 6.05 5.34
CA TYR A 179 -12.60 5.41 5.59
C TYR A 179 -13.71 6.39 6.02
N SER A 180 -13.35 7.38 6.84
CA SER A 180 -14.22 8.47 7.28
C SER A 180 -14.86 9.23 6.13
N LYS A 181 -14.21 9.31 4.96
CA LYS A 181 -14.71 9.99 3.76
C LYS A 181 -15.32 9.05 2.72
N MET A 182 -15.45 7.76 3.04
CA MET A 182 -15.92 6.73 2.13
C MET A 182 -17.43 6.82 1.88
N LYS A 183 -17.80 6.89 0.60
CA LYS A 183 -19.16 6.81 0.06
C LYS A 183 -19.47 5.37 -0.37
N ARG A 184 -20.75 5.07 -0.62
CA ARG A 184 -21.21 3.75 -1.13
C ARG A 184 -20.76 2.56 -0.25
N ARG A 185 -20.71 2.76 1.08
CA ARG A 185 -20.26 1.75 2.07
C ARG A 185 -21.01 0.41 1.96
N TYR A 186 -22.27 0.44 1.50
CA TYR A 186 -23.07 -0.77 1.25
C TYR A 186 -22.46 -1.76 0.25
N LYS A 187 -21.48 -1.35 -0.57
CA LYS A 187 -20.75 -2.25 -1.47
C LYS A 187 -19.65 -3.04 -0.75
N TYR A 188 -19.18 -2.54 0.38
CA TYR A 188 -17.98 -2.99 1.09
C TYR A 188 -18.36 -3.61 2.44
N THR A 189 -19.29 -4.57 2.39
CA THR A 189 -19.78 -5.27 3.58
C THR A 189 -18.98 -6.54 3.81
N SER A 190 -19.03 -7.09 5.02
CA SER A 190 -18.40 -8.38 5.33
C SER A 190 -18.92 -9.53 4.44
N LEU A 191 -20.11 -9.40 3.83
CA LEU A 191 -20.66 -10.37 2.89
C LEU A 191 -19.98 -10.28 1.50
N SER A 192 -19.82 -9.07 0.98
CA SER A 192 -19.39 -8.79 -0.39
C SER A 192 -17.93 -8.36 -0.54
N PHE A 193 -17.20 -8.20 0.56
CA PHE A 193 -15.86 -7.63 0.57
C PHE A 193 -15.00 -8.29 1.65
N LYS A 194 -13.93 -8.96 1.24
CA LYS A 194 -13.04 -9.74 2.12
C LYS A 194 -11.67 -9.09 2.23
N SER A 195 -11.17 -8.93 3.45
CA SER A 195 -9.84 -8.37 3.65
C SER A 195 -8.74 -9.34 3.16
N PRO A 196 -7.52 -8.84 2.88
CA PRO A 196 -6.38 -9.69 2.55
C PRO A 196 -6.13 -10.78 3.61
N GLU A 197 -6.27 -10.44 4.89
CA GLU A 197 -6.07 -11.36 6.01
C GLU A 197 -7.10 -12.50 5.98
N TRP A 198 -8.37 -12.17 5.70
CA TRP A 198 -9.41 -13.19 5.54
C TRP A 198 -9.08 -14.15 4.40
N VAL A 199 -8.65 -13.62 3.25
CA VAL A 199 -8.28 -14.45 2.09
C VAL A 199 -7.08 -15.34 2.42
N VAL A 200 -6.02 -14.80 3.02
CA VAL A 200 -4.84 -15.57 3.45
C VAL A 200 -5.22 -16.69 4.42
N ASN A 201 -6.10 -16.42 5.39
CA ASN A 201 -6.57 -17.43 6.33
C ASN A 201 -7.35 -18.55 5.64
N ARG A 202 -8.26 -18.22 4.71
CA ARG A 202 -8.96 -19.20 3.88
C ARG A 202 -7.98 -20.09 3.10
N LEU A 203 -6.96 -19.49 2.49
CA LEU A 203 -5.94 -20.22 1.73
C LEU A 203 -5.11 -21.16 2.63
N ALA A 204 -4.80 -20.72 3.84
CA ALA A 204 -4.11 -21.55 4.84
C ALA A 204 -4.96 -22.74 5.30
N GLU A 205 -6.27 -22.54 5.51
CA GLU A 205 -7.20 -23.63 5.87
C GLU A 205 -7.33 -24.68 4.75
N GLN A 206 -7.40 -24.23 3.51
CA GLN A 206 -7.39 -25.12 2.33
C GLN A 206 -6.10 -25.92 2.26
N ARG A 207 -4.94 -25.29 2.49
CA ARG A 207 -3.63 -25.96 2.54
C ARG A 207 -3.57 -27.04 3.61
N ALA A 208 -4.18 -26.77 4.77
CA ALA A 208 -4.25 -27.70 5.89
C ALA A 208 -5.28 -28.83 5.67
N GLY A 209 -5.91 -28.93 4.50
CA GLY A 209 -6.90 -29.96 4.18
C GLY A 209 -8.21 -29.82 4.96
N LYS A 210 -8.47 -28.68 5.60
CA LYS A 210 -9.64 -28.49 6.48
C LYS A 210 -10.97 -28.35 5.73
N HIS A 211 -10.98 -28.46 4.40
CA HIS A 211 -12.19 -28.39 3.57
C HIS A 211 -12.72 -29.75 3.09
N ALA A 212 -12.12 -30.88 3.50
CA ALA A 212 -12.54 -32.23 3.08
C ALA A 212 -13.55 -32.91 4.02
N ARG A 213 -14.28 -32.18 4.89
CA ARG A 213 -15.30 -32.78 5.78
C ARG A 213 -16.56 -31.93 5.91
N GLY A 214 -17.33 -31.79 4.83
CA GLY A 214 -18.57 -31.04 4.90
C GLY A 214 -19.51 -31.18 3.70
N VAL A 215 -19.78 -32.40 3.22
CA VAL A 215 -21.01 -32.69 2.47
C VAL A 215 -21.52 -34.07 2.88
N TRP A 216 -22.63 -34.10 3.62
CA TRP A 216 -23.61 -35.18 3.64
C TRP A 216 -24.99 -34.52 3.78
N TRP A 217 -25.71 -34.42 2.68
CA TRP A 217 -27.17 -34.51 2.66
C TRP A 217 -27.52 -35.75 1.86
#